data_AF-A0A2K9LLH6-F1
#
_entry.id   AF-A0A2K9LLH6-F1
#
_cell.length_a   1.000
_cell.length_b   1.000
_cell.length_c   1.000
_cell.angle_alpha   90.00
_cell.angle_beta   90.00
_cell.angle_gamma   90.00
#
_symmetry.space_group_name_H-M   'P 1'
#
loop_
_entity.id
_entity.type
_entity.pdbx_description
1 polymer ?
#
loop_
_entity_poly.entity_id
_entity_poly.type
_entity_poly.pdbx_seq_one_letter_code
_entity_poly.pdbx_strand_id
1 'polypeptide(L)'
;MTNLDDLPTLEQDDELAQPLRRVAYEAGMMLGLEATRDEQAYHRRRLTRHQYWLHGFGTLAGMGVSMQPNSHSNDVDDILVRLHVSAGLGIDGLGREVMIHETYCIDLRQWLDAQTEADLLEGFDASNDLLWLKVTVRQKDCAVAKQPVLARKLNLSTDAVQPARTADSVQLELIPELPPASADERYAPWSSHSPVADAMPTLTEAEQQQLDALELSNPAAAAQLSLHAKLLHALDASGIATRNLADELEDGARLLLAHISISTSDVNNIVVNPERISINNLVRPFLSTASQLAWLNRQP
;
A
#
# COMPACT_ATOMS: atom_id res chain seq x y z
N MET A 1 7.09 -18.74 -1.37
CA MET A 1 7.18 -18.37 0.06
C MET A 1 5.76 -18.22 0.52
N THR A 2 5.34 -18.95 1.55
CA THR A 2 3.98 -18.85 2.09
C THR A 2 3.71 -17.42 2.52
N ASN A 3 2.64 -16.81 2.01
CA ASN A 3 2.20 -15.44 2.33
C ASN A 3 1.96 -15.20 3.84
N LEU A 4 1.91 -16.26 4.65
CA LEU A 4 1.56 -16.22 6.07
C LEU A 4 2.73 -15.91 7.05
N ASP A 5 3.95 -15.72 6.58
CA ASP A 5 5.11 -15.59 7.48
C ASP A 5 5.12 -14.24 8.26
N ASP A 6 4.45 -13.20 7.77
CA ASP A 6 4.39 -11.85 8.37
C ASP A 6 2.99 -11.41 8.84
N LEU A 7 2.00 -12.30 8.80
CA LEU A 7 0.63 -12.03 9.24
C LEU A 7 0.54 -11.41 10.66
N PRO A 8 1.29 -11.87 11.68
CA PRO A 8 1.21 -11.26 13.02
C PRO A 8 1.64 -9.79 13.06
N THR A 9 2.55 -9.38 12.19
CA THR A 9 2.97 -7.97 12.07
C THR A 9 1.87 -7.15 11.39
N LEU A 10 1.25 -7.69 10.33
CA LEU A 10 0.12 -7.06 9.64
C LEU A 10 -1.06 -6.84 10.59
N GLU A 11 -1.44 -7.87 11.35
CA GLU A 11 -2.51 -7.77 12.37
C GLU A 11 -2.20 -6.67 13.38
N GLN A 12 -0.96 -6.62 13.90
CA GLN A 12 -0.55 -5.60 14.88
C GLN A 12 -0.57 -4.17 14.32
N ASP A 13 -0.19 -4.01 13.05
CA ASP A 13 -0.15 -2.70 12.41
C ASP A 13 -1.55 -2.23 11.98
N ASP A 14 -2.49 -3.13 11.72
CA ASP A 14 -3.91 -2.83 11.48
C ASP A 14 -4.68 -2.41 12.74
N GLU A 15 -4.17 -2.71 13.94
CA GLU A 15 -4.75 -2.27 15.22
C GLU A 15 -4.56 -0.74 15.46
N LEU A 16 -5.08 0.10 14.56
CA LEU A 16 -4.96 1.56 14.59
C LEU A 16 -5.77 2.22 15.71
N ALA A 17 -6.82 1.56 16.21
CA ALA A 17 -7.63 2.04 17.34
C ALA A 17 -7.06 1.70 18.71
N GLN A 18 -6.18 0.70 18.81
CA GLN A 18 -5.74 0.19 20.12
C GLN A 18 -4.99 1.29 20.89
N PRO A 19 -5.30 1.55 22.17
CA PRO A 19 -4.56 2.52 22.96
C PRO A 19 -3.08 2.14 23.07
N LEU A 20 -2.19 3.06 22.69
CA LEU A 20 -0.75 2.84 22.78
C LEU A 20 -0.26 3.05 24.21
N ARG A 21 0.52 2.11 24.72
CA ARG A 21 1.21 2.20 26.00
C ARG A 21 2.71 2.08 25.80
N ARG A 22 3.49 2.79 26.60
CA ARG A 22 4.95 2.71 26.61
C ARG A 22 5.44 2.13 27.92
N VAL A 23 6.61 1.52 27.91
CA VAL A 23 7.26 1.05 29.13
C VAL A 23 7.64 2.26 30.00
N ALA A 24 7.31 2.18 31.29
CA ALA A 24 7.75 3.13 32.30
C ALA A 24 8.95 2.52 33.03
N TYR A 25 10.15 2.94 32.65
CA TYR A 25 11.38 2.45 33.26
C TYR A 25 11.57 3.03 34.67
N GLU A 26 11.66 2.15 35.66
CA GLU A 26 11.84 2.51 37.07
C GLU A 26 13.05 1.80 37.68
N ALA A 27 13.65 2.42 38.69
CA ALA A 27 14.81 1.86 39.37
C ALA A 27 14.47 0.52 40.04
N GLY A 28 15.30 -0.49 39.79
CA GLY A 28 15.11 -1.85 40.31
C GLY A 28 14.14 -2.72 39.49
N MET A 29 13.60 -2.23 38.38
CA MET A 29 12.77 -3.02 37.48
C MET A 29 13.61 -4.06 36.71
N MET A 30 13.11 -5.31 36.67
CA MET A 30 13.71 -6.37 35.85
C MET A 30 13.37 -6.15 34.37
N LEU A 31 14.39 -6.07 33.53
CA LEU A 31 14.23 -5.89 32.08
C LEU A 31 14.11 -7.23 31.37
N GLY A 32 12.87 -7.57 31.01
CA GLY A 32 12.54 -8.70 30.15
C GLY A 32 12.51 -8.32 28.68
N LEU A 33 12.44 -9.34 27.82
CA LEU A 33 12.27 -9.18 26.37
C LEU A 33 10.93 -8.50 26.00
N GLU A 34 9.91 -8.67 26.84
CA GLU A 34 8.62 -8.00 26.67
C GLU A 34 8.75 -6.48 26.77
N ALA A 35 9.54 -5.97 27.72
CA ALA A 35 9.74 -4.53 27.87
C ALA A 35 10.40 -3.92 26.62
N THR A 36 11.44 -4.56 26.07
CA THR A 36 12.12 -4.04 24.88
C THR A 36 11.27 -4.16 23.61
N ARG A 37 10.41 -5.19 23.52
CA ARG A 37 9.43 -5.33 22.43
C ARG A 37 8.32 -4.29 22.51
N ASP A 38 7.75 -4.08 23.70
CA ASP A 38 6.68 -3.08 23.92
C ASP A 38 7.19 -1.66 23.66
N GLU A 39 8.44 -1.35 24.02
CA GLU A 39 9.08 -0.07 23.68
C GLU A 39 9.19 0.15 22.16
N GLN A 40 9.69 -0.85 21.41
CA GLN A 40 9.79 -0.76 19.95
C GLN A 40 8.41 -0.65 19.30
N ALA A 41 7.46 -1.48 19.72
CA ALA A 41 6.10 -1.48 19.20
C ALA A 41 5.41 -0.13 19.43
N TYR A 42 5.61 0.51 20.59
CA TYR A 42 5.06 1.85 20.86
C TYR A 42 5.53 2.89 19.84
N HIS A 43 6.84 2.94 19.58
CA HIS A 43 7.41 3.92 18.64
C HIS A 43 6.97 3.65 17.20
N ARG A 44 7.05 2.39 16.76
CA ARG A 44 6.64 1.98 15.40
C ARG A 44 5.17 2.33 15.17
N ARG A 45 4.27 1.85 16.04
CA ARG A 45 2.82 2.04 15.89
C ARG A 45 2.40 3.50 16.02
N ARG A 46 3.08 4.29 16.85
CA ARG A 46 2.82 5.74 16.94
C ARG A 46 3.18 6.45 15.62
N LEU A 47 4.28 6.07 14.98
CA LEU A 47 4.67 6.60 13.68
C LEU A 47 3.71 6.14 12.58
N THR A 48 3.40 4.85 12.50
CA THR A 48 2.42 4.28 11.55
C THR A 48 1.06 4.97 11.67
N ARG A 49 0.55 5.16 12.89
CA ARG A 49 -0.72 5.87 13.13
C ARG A 49 -0.68 7.32 12.67
N HIS A 50 0.43 8.03 12.93
CA HIS A 50 0.60 9.41 12.48
C HIS A 50 0.57 9.50 10.95
N GLN A 51 1.30 8.60 10.27
CA GLN A 51 1.33 8.51 8.82
C GLN A 51 -0.04 8.19 8.23
N TYR A 52 -0.70 7.16 8.73
CA TYR A 52 -2.03 6.76 8.28
C TYR A 52 -3.05 7.89 8.36
N TRP A 53 -3.19 8.53 9.52
CA TRP A 53 -4.25 9.52 9.74
C TRP A 53 -4.00 10.86 9.04
N LEU A 54 -2.74 11.31 8.98
CA LEU A 54 -2.43 12.65 8.46
C LEU A 54 -2.03 12.66 6.99
N HIS A 55 -1.52 11.54 6.48
CA HIS A 55 -1.04 11.45 5.10
C HIS A 55 -1.88 10.46 4.27
N GLY A 56 -2.39 9.40 4.89
CA GLY A 56 -3.00 8.28 4.16
C GLY A 56 -1.92 7.40 3.54
N PHE A 57 -2.17 6.88 2.35
CA PHE A 57 -1.26 6.00 1.63
C PHE A 57 -1.00 6.48 0.20
N GLY A 58 0.16 6.14 -0.36
CA GLY A 58 0.50 6.56 -1.70
C GLY A 58 1.99 6.70 -1.95
N THR A 59 2.32 6.96 -3.21
CA THR A 59 3.69 7.25 -3.63
C THR A 59 4.02 8.71 -3.33
N LEU A 60 5.11 8.97 -2.61
CA LEU A 60 5.63 10.32 -2.40
C LEU A 60 6.58 10.72 -3.54
N ALA A 61 7.52 9.84 -3.89
CA ALA A 61 8.50 10.07 -4.94
C ALA A 61 9.08 8.75 -5.49
N GLY A 62 9.36 8.70 -6.79
CA GLY A 62 10.00 7.54 -7.42
C GLY A 62 9.05 6.36 -7.67
N MET A 63 9.54 5.12 -7.53
CA MET A 63 8.78 3.88 -7.74
C MET A 63 8.11 3.81 -9.12
N GLY A 64 8.79 4.34 -10.13
CA GLY A 64 8.34 4.28 -11.52
C GLY A 64 8.51 2.88 -12.06
N VAL A 65 7.45 2.33 -12.64
CA VAL A 65 7.48 1.07 -13.37
C VAL A 65 7.80 1.35 -14.82
N SER A 66 8.84 0.71 -15.34
CA SER A 66 9.24 0.75 -16.75
C SER A 66 9.53 -0.64 -17.27
N MET A 67 9.72 -0.78 -18.58
CA MET A 67 10.14 -2.03 -19.20
C MET A 67 11.46 -1.86 -19.95
N GLN A 68 12.23 -2.94 -20.06
CA GLN A 68 13.43 -3.02 -20.87
C GLN A 68 13.46 -4.36 -21.64
N PRO A 69 13.60 -4.35 -22.98
CA PRO A 69 13.59 -3.17 -23.87
C PRO A 69 12.22 -2.47 -23.88
N ASN A 70 12.19 -1.20 -24.28
CA ASN A 70 10.96 -0.39 -24.35
C ASN A 70 10.32 -0.36 -25.75
N SER A 71 10.96 -0.99 -26.73
CA SER A 71 10.42 -1.18 -28.07
C SER A 71 11.06 -2.37 -28.76
N HIS A 72 10.40 -2.85 -29.81
CA HIS A 72 10.89 -3.89 -30.70
C HIS A 72 10.49 -3.57 -32.16
N SER A 73 11.10 -4.26 -33.12
CA SER A 73 10.85 -3.99 -34.55
C SER A 73 9.49 -4.52 -35.04
N ASN A 74 8.89 -5.44 -34.29
CA ASN A 74 7.61 -6.06 -34.57
C ASN A 74 6.94 -6.45 -33.25
N ASP A 75 5.67 -6.82 -33.34
CA ASP A 75 4.81 -7.28 -32.23
C ASP A 75 4.62 -8.80 -32.21
N VAL A 76 5.36 -9.59 -33.00
CA VAL A 76 5.14 -11.05 -33.12
C VAL A 76 6.21 -11.86 -32.40
N ASP A 77 7.44 -11.33 -32.34
CA ASP A 77 8.55 -12.04 -31.72
C ASP A 77 8.39 -12.07 -30.19
N ASP A 78 8.61 -13.23 -29.61
CA ASP A 78 8.71 -13.39 -28.16
C ASP A 78 10.13 -13.05 -27.71
N ILE A 79 10.27 -11.99 -26.91
CA ILE A 79 11.57 -11.47 -26.49
C ILE A 79 11.66 -11.33 -24.97
N LEU A 80 12.88 -11.32 -24.46
CA LEU A 80 13.13 -11.09 -23.04
C LEU A 80 12.77 -9.65 -22.65
N VAL A 81 11.61 -9.47 -22.03
CA VAL A 81 11.18 -8.21 -21.42
C VAL A 81 11.33 -8.28 -19.91
N ARG A 82 12.02 -7.29 -19.34
CA ARG A 82 12.13 -7.10 -17.90
C ARG A 82 11.34 -5.87 -17.47
N LEU A 83 10.51 -6.04 -16.45
CA LEU A 83 9.89 -4.93 -15.75
C LEU A 83 10.86 -4.40 -14.70
N HIS A 84 11.01 -3.09 -14.62
CA HIS A 84 11.86 -2.40 -13.67
C HIS A 84 11.02 -1.52 -12.77
N VAL A 85 11.24 -1.61 -11.46
CA VAL A 85 10.66 -0.69 -10.46
C VAL A 85 11.78 0.14 -9.87
N SER A 86 11.79 1.44 -10.18
CA SER A 86 12.86 2.33 -9.72
C SER A 86 12.81 2.60 -8.21
N ALA A 87 13.94 3.04 -7.65
CA ALA A 87 14.02 3.50 -6.27
C ALA A 87 12.98 4.59 -5.97
N GLY A 88 12.51 4.65 -4.72
CA GLY A 88 11.51 5.62 -4.29
C GLY A 88 10.97 5.38 -2.89
N LEU A 89 10.03 6.23 -2.49
CA LEU A 89 9.44 6.30 -1.16
C LEU A 89 7.93 6.46 -1.26
N GLY A 90 7.21 5.77 -0.39
CA GLY A 90 5.78 5.94 -0.20
C GLY A 90 5.32 5.48 1.18
N ILE A 91 4.01 5.52 1.37
CA ILE A 91 3.34 4.97 2.54
C ILE A 91 2.35 3.92 2.03
N ASP A 92 2.36 2.75 2.63
CA ASP A 92 1.45 1.66 2.27
C ASP A 92 0.07 1.83 2.90
N GLY A 93 -0.88 0.95 2.55
CA GLY A 93 -2.27 1.10 2.98
C GLY A 93 -2.48 0.99 4.50
N LEU A 94 -1.52 0.45 5.26
CA LEU A 94 -1.58 0.40 6.73
C LEU A 94 -0.82 1.57 7.39
N GLY A 95 -0.30 2.52 6.61
CA GLY A 95 0.44 3.68 7.11
C GLY A 95 1.92 3.40 7.37
N ARG A 96 2.48 2.30 6.84
CA ARG A 96 3.89 1.94 7.02
C ARG A 96 4.73 2.56 5.92
N GLU A 97 5.95 2.94 6.28
CA GLU A 97 6.89 3.51 5.32
C GLU A 97 7.39 2.43 4.36
N VAL A 98 7.34 2.73 3.06
CA VAL A 98 7.87 1.87 1.98
C VAL A 98 9.03 2.60 1.34
N MET A 99 10.23 2.04 1.46
CA MET A 99 11.43 2.61 0.86
C MET A 99 12.14 1.58 -0.04
N ILE A 100 12.08 1.84 -1.35
CA ILE A 100 12.80 1.09 -2.37
C ILE A 100 14.16 1.77 -2.57
N HIS A 101 15.22 1.13 -2.10
CA HIS A 101 16.58 1.69 -2.11
C HIS A 101 17.29 1.56 -3.47
N GLU A 102 16.94 0.54 -4.25
CA GLU A 102 17.55 0.23 -5.54
C GLU A 102 16.50 -0.25 -6.55
N THR A 103 16.84 -0.23 -7.82
CA THR A 103 15.92 -0.66 -8.88
C THR A 103 15.78 -2.18 -8.86
N TYR A 104 14.55 -2.66 -8.64
CA TYR A 104 14.22 -4.08 -8.77
C TYR A 104 13.84 -4.42 -10.20
N CYS A 105 14.13 -5.65 -10.61
CA CYS A 105 13.74 -6.17 -11.92
C CYS A 105 12.97 -7.49 -11.80
N ILE A 106 11.96 -7.64 -12.65
CA ILE A 106 11.16 -8.86 -12.79
C ILE A 106 11.29 -9.31 -14.25
N ASP A 107 11.69 -10.55 -14.47
CA ASP A 107 11.63 -11.20 -15.77
C ASP A 107 10.17 -11.58 -16.05
N LEU A 108 9.53 -10.90 -17.02
CA LEU A 108 8.10 -11.02 -17.24
C LEU A 108 7.72 -12.42 -17.76
N ARG A 109 8.54 -13.00 -18.63
CA ARG A 109 8.31 -14.36 -19.15
C ARG A 109 8.39 -15.36 -18.01
N GLN A 110 9.46 -15.32 -17.22
CA GLN A 110 9.65 -16.23 -16.10
C GLN A 110 8.51 -16.12 -15.07
N TRP A 111 8.03 -14.90 -14.82
CA TRP A 111 6.91 -14.69 -13.91
C TRP A 111 5.59 -15.27 -14.46
N LEU A 112 5.28 -15.04 -15.74
CA LEU A 112 4.09 -15.57 -16.42
C LEU A 112 4.09 -17.10 -16.43
N ASP A 113 5.23 -17.71 -16.75
CA ASP A 113 5.40 -19.18 -16.78
C ASP A 113 5.23 -19.83 -15.39
N ALA A 114 5.39 -19.04 -14.31
CA ALA A 114 5.20 -19.49 -12.94
C ALA A 114 3.74 -19.38 -12.45
N GLN A 115 2.85 -18.71 -13.19
CA GLN A 115 1.44 -18.57 -12.84
C GLN A 115 0.63 -19.77 -13.34
N THR A 116 -0.50 -20.05 -12.68
CA THR A 116 -1.48 -20.98 -13.22
C THR A 116 -2.42 -20.28 -14.19
N GLU A 117 -3.03 -21.03 -15.10
CA GLU A 117 -4.06 -20.50 -16.01
C GLU A 117 -5.21 -19.84 -15.24
N ALA A 118 -5.61 -20.44 -14.11
CA ALA A 118 -6.67 -19.90 -13.26
C ALA A 118 -6.31 -18.52 -12.71
N ASP A 119 -5.08 -18.32 -12.26
CA ASP A 119 -4.61 -17.03 -11.74
C ASP A 119 -4.58 -15.98 -12.87
N LEU A 120 -4.08 -16.34 -14.05
CA LEU A 120 -4.01 -15.40 -15.19
C LEU A 120 -5.41 -14.98 -15.69
N LEU A 121 -6.39 -15.88 -15.60
CA LEU A 121 -7.77 -15.57 -15.97
C LEU A 121 -8.42 -14.50 -15.07
N GLU A 122 -7.95 -14.31 -13.83
CA GLU A 122 -8.45 -13.24 -12.95
C GLU A 122 -8.17 -11.84 -13.50
N GLY A 123 -7.10 -11.70 -14.29
CA GLY A 123 -6.71 -10.46 -14.96
C GLY A 123 -7.14 -10.37 -16.42
N PHE A 124 -7.79 -11.39 -17.00
CA PHE A 124 -8.02 -11.47 -18.44
C PHE A 124 -9.34 -10.84 -18.87
N ASP A 125 -9.27 -9.85 -19.76
CA ASP A 125 -10.42 -9.22 -20.41
C ASP A 125 -10.64 -9.80 -21.81
N ALA A 126 -11.52 -10.78 -21.89
CA ALA A 126 -11.88 -11.46 -23.13
C ALA A 126 -12.60 -10.56 -24.15
N SER A 127 -13.10 -9.38 -23.77
CA SER A 127 -13.76 -8.48 -24.72
C SER A 127 -12.77 -7.67 -25.54
N ASN A 128 -11.60 -7.40 -24.97
CA ASN A 128 -10.56 -6.56 -25.55
C ASN A 128 -9.26 -7.31 -25.86
N ASP A 129 -9.20 -8.62 -25.58
CA ASP A 129 -7.99 -9.45 -25.72
C ASP A 129 -6.79 -8.85 -24.95
N LEU A 130 -7.04 -8.48 -23.68
CA LEU A 130 -6.05 -7.85 -22.79
C LEU A 130 -5.91 -8.65 -21.49
N LEU A 131 -4.67 -9.00 -21.14
CA LEU A 131 -4.33 -9.44 -19.80
C LEU A 131 -3.87 -8.23 -18.98
N TRP A 132 -4.56 -7.96 -17.88
CA TRP A 132 -4.26 -6.91 -16.92
C TRP A 132 -3.49 -7.46 -15.73
N LEU A 133 -2.39 -6.79 -15.40
CA LEU A 133 -1.59 -7.05 -14.22
C LEU A 133 -1.45 -5.75 -13.42
N LYS A 134 -1.57 -5.83 -12.09
CA LYS A 134 -1.20 -4.73 -11.20
C LYS A 134 0.17 -4.98 -10.59
N VAL A 135 0.98 -3.93 -10.55
CA VAL A 135 2.25 -3.91 -9.80
C VAL A 135 1.97 -3.25 -8.45
N THR A 136 2.25 -3.95 -7.36
CA THR A 136 2.06 -3.43 -6.01
C THR A 136 3.33 -3.53 -5.18
N VAL A 137 3.44 -2.66 -4.18
CA VAL A 137 4.47 -2.71 -3.17
C VAL A 137 3.86 -2.61 -1.78
N ARG A 138 4.45 -3.30 -0.80
CA ARG A 138 4.11 -3.11 0.62
C ARG A 138 5.36 -3.20 1.48
N GLN A 139 5.30 -2.66 2.70
CA GLN A 139 6.36 -2.89 3.69
C GLN A 139 6.34 -4.37 4.11
N LYS A 140 7.54 -4.95 4.28
CA LYS A 140 7.73 -6.29 4.81
C LYS A 140 8.98 -6.36 5.68
N ASP A 141 8.81 -6.88 6.88
CA ASP A 141 9.92 -7.19 7.77
C ASP A 141 10.79 -8.32 7.18
N CYS A 142 12.10 -8.08 7.10
CA CYS A 142 13.06 -9.08 6.66
C CYS A 142 13.99 -9.47 7.82
N ALA A 143 13.97 -10.75 8.18
CA ALA A 143 14.82 -11.29 9.22
C ALA A 143 16.28 -11.40 8.74
N VAL A 144 17.20 -10.67 9.38
CA VAL A 144 18.62 -10.63 8.97
C VAL A 144 19.57 -10.92 10.14
N ALA A 145 20.85 -11.09 9.80
CA ALA A 145 21.94 -11.35 10.74
C ALA A 145 21.65 -12.55 11.67
N LYS A 146 21.63 -13.76 11.10
CA LYS A 146 21.46 -15.00 11.89
C LYS A 146 22.57 -15.11 12.94
N GLN A 147 22.19 -15.39 14.19
CA GLN A 147 23.09 -15.58 15.32
C GLN A 147 22.76 -16.87 16.07
N PRO A 148 23.77 -17.55 16.64
CA PRO A 148 23.54 -18.69 17.53
C PRO A 148 22.72 -18.27 18.75
N VAL A 149 21.74 -19.11 19.12
CA VAL A 149 20.96 -18.94 20.35
C VAL A 149 20.88 -20.27 21.09
N LEU A 150 20.57 -20.19 22.39
CA LEU A 150 20.22 -21.38 23.15
C LEU A 150 18.92 -21.98 22.60
N ALA A 151 18.95 -23.27 22.25
CA ALA A 151 17.78 -24.00 21.78
C ALA A 151 16.67 -23.95 22.85
N ARG A 152 15.53 -23.34 22.50
CA ARG A 152 14.39 -23.16 23.43
C ARG A 152 13.32 -24.25 23.31
N LYS A 153 13.26 -25.00 22.20
CA LYS A 153 12.30 -26.10 22.01
C LYS A 153 13.01 -27.44 22.12
N LEU A 154 12.35 -28.40 22.78
CA LEU A 154 12.79 -29.79 22.86
C LEU A 154 12.91 -30.34 21.42
N ASN A 155 14.06 -30.93 21.06
CA ASN A 155 14.40 -31.46 19.72
C ASN A 155 14.74 -30.44 18.61
N LEU A 156 15.11 -29.19 18.93
CA LEU A 156 15.84 -28.34 17.97
C LEU A 156 17.31 -28.77 17.89
N SER A 157 17.87 -28.73 16.68
CA SER A 157 19.29 -28.99 16.38
C SER A 157 20.25 -28.31 17.38
N THR A 158 21.43 -28.91 17.60
CA THR A 158 22.52 -28.35 18.44
C THR A 158 23.06 -27.02 17.91
N ASP A 159 22.70 -26.62 16.69
CA ASP A 159 23.05 -25.34 16.06
C ASP A 159 21.80 -24.50 15.81
N ALA A 160 21.11 -24.13 16.89
CA ALA A 160 19.95 -23.26 16.81
C ALA A 160 20.40 -21.83 16.50
N VAL A 161 20.00 -21.33 15.34
CA VAL A 161 20.22 -19.93 14.95
C VAL A 161 18.90 -19.17 14.87
N GLN A 162 18.91 -17.92 15.29
CA GLN A 162 17.78 -17.00 15.18
C GLN A 162 18.23 -15.68 14.54
N PRO A 163 17.32 -14.95 13.88
CA PRO A 163 17.61 -13.60 13.42
C PRO A 163 17.94 -12.69 14.60
N ALA A 164 18.98 -11.88 14.47
CA ALA A 164 19.35 -10.89 15.49
C ALA A 164 18.83 -9.50 15.19
N ARG A 165 18.39 -9.27 13.95
CA ARG A 165 17.84 -7.99 13.50
C ARG A 165 16.66 -8.24 12.57
N THR A 166 15.71 -7.33 12.60
CA THR A 166 14.68 -7.18 11.58
C THR A 166 15.05 -5.96 10.75
N ALA A 167 15.21 -6.13 9.45
CA ALA A 167 15.45 -5.06 8.50
C ALA A 167 14.11 -4.64 7.89
N ASP A 168 13.92 -3.34 7.71
CA ASP A 168 12.82 -2.81 6.91
C ASP A 168 13.07 -3.19 5.44
N SER A 169 12.12 -3.91 4.85
CA SER A 169 12.18 -4.32 3.46
C SER A 169 10.83 -4.09 2.79
N VAL A 170 10.76 -4.46 1.52
CA VAL A 170 9.57 -4.29 0.69
C VAL A 170 9.24 -5.60 0.02
N GLN A 171 7.95 -5.87 -0.13
CA GLN A 171 7.45 -6.95 -0.99
C GLN A 171 6.87 -6.31 -2.24
N LEU A 172 7.49 -6.60 -3.39
CA LEU A 172 7.00 -6.24 -4.72
C LEU A 172 6.24 -7.43 -5.29
N GLU A 173 5.04 -7.16 -5.78
CA GLU A 173 4.15 -8.18 -6.32
C GLU A 173 3.63 -7.73 -7.69
N LEU A 174 3.52 -8.71 -8.58
CA LEU A 174 2.79 -8.60 -9.83
C LEU A 174 1.59 -9.53 -9.66
N ILE A 175 0.38 -9.02 -9.85
CA ILE A 175 -0.87 -9.75 -9.57
C ILE A 175 -1.77 -9.61 -10.81
N PRO A 176 -2.27 -10.70 -11.40
CA PRO A 176 -3.32 -10.62 -12.41
C PRO A 176 -4.60 -10.10 -11.78
N GLU A 177 -5.11 -8.96 -12.25
CA GLU A 177 -6.37 -8.39 -11.76
C GLU A 177 -6.92 -7.43 -12.80
N LEU A 178 -8.22 -7.54 -13.06
CA LEU A 178 -8.93 -6.58 -13.90
C LEU A 178 -8.98 -5.21 -13.22
N PRO A 179 -8.75 -4.10 -13.96
CA PRO A 179 -8.93 -2.78 -13.41
C PRO A 179 -10.38 -2.58 -12.94
N PRO A 180 -10.62 -1.81 -11.86
CA PRO A 180 -11.95 -1.63 -11.31
C PRO A 180 -12.92 -1.06 -12.36
N ALA A 181 -14.12 -1.64 -12.48
CA ALA A 181 -15.10 -1.28 -13.50
C ALA A 181 -15.87 0.03 -13.21
N SER A 182 -15.81 0.55 -11.97
CA SER A 182 -16.62 1.69 -11.52
C SER A 182 -15.90 3.03 -11.61
N ALA A 183 -16.61 4.04 -12.12
CA ALA A 183 -16.15 5.40 -12.41
C ALA A 183 -15.78 6.27 -11.19
N ASP A 184 -15.94 5.77 -9.95
CA ASP A 184 -15.52 6.51 -8.77
C ASP A 184 -14.05 6.22 -8.44
N GLU A 185 -13.16 6.73 -9.27
CA GLU A 185 -11.70 6.64 -9.15
C GLU A 185 -11.14 7.56 -8.05
N ARG A 186 -11.99 8.13 -7.18
CA ARG A 186 -11.55 9.06 -6.15
C ARG A 186 -10.71 8.34 -5.11
N TYR A 187 -9.53 8.90 -4.86
CA TYR A 187 -8.62 8.44 -3.82
C TYR A 187 -9.28 8.58 -2.44
N ALA A 188 -9.44 7.45 -1.75
CA ALA A 188 -9.86 7.39 -0.35
C ALA A 188 -8.61 7.26 0.54
N PRO A 189 -8.27 8.23 1.40
CA PRO A 189 -6.98 8.26 2.09
C PRO A 189 -6.82 7.21 3.20
N TRP A 190 -7.91 6.66 3.72
CA TRP A 190 -7.91 5.70 4.83
C TRP A 190 -8.48 4.35 4.35
N SER A 191 -7.65 3.53 3.71
CA SER A 191 -8.07 2.25 3.09
C SER A 191 -8.78 1.31 4.07
N SER A 192 -8.23 1.17 5.29
CA SER A 192 -8.81 0.39 6.40
C SER A 192 -10.08 0.97 7.04
N HIS A 193 -10.58 2.13 6.59
CA HIS A 193 -11.82 2.75 7.08
C HIS A 193 -12.83 2.92 5.95
N SER A 194 -14.08 3.21 6.32
CA SER A 194 -15.10 3.55 5.32
C SER A 194 -14.77 4.92 4.71
N PRO A 195 -14.88 5.09 3.38
CA PRO A 195 -14.73 6.39 2.76
C PRO A 195 -15.73 7.41 3.36
N VAL A 196 -15.30 8.66 3.46
CA VAL A 196 -16.17 9.75 3.93
C VAL A 196 -17.32 9.92 2.94
N ALA A 197 -18.56 9.89 3.45
CA ALA A 197 -19.74 9.99 2.61
C ALA A 197 -19.84 11.36 1.90
N ASP A 198 -20.36 11.36 0.67
CA ASP A 198 -20.60 12.59 -0.08
C ASP A 198 -21.77 13.40 0.46
N ALA A 199 -22.74 12.72 1.07
CA ALA A 199 -23.89 13.37 1.69
C ALA A 199 -23.45 14.21 2.90
N MET A 200 -24.10 15.36 3.09
CA MET A 200 -23.89 16.14 4.31
C MET A 200 -24.44 15.37 5.52
N PRO A 201 -23.73 15.38 6.65
CA PRO A 201 -24.25 14.82 7.90
C PRO A 201 -25.46 15.63 8.39
N THR A 202 -26.18 15.08 9.35
CA THR A 202 -27.28 15.81 9.99
C THR A 202 -26.70 16.88 10.90
N LEU A 203 -26.82 18.15 10.48
CA LEU A 203 -26.33 19.30 11.24
C LEU A 203 -27.40 19.81 12.22
N THR A 204 -26.94 20.38 13.33
CA THR A 204 -27.81 21.14 14.25
C THR A 204 -28.26 22.45 13.61
N GLU A 205 -29.34 23.05 14.13
CA GLU A 205 -29.85 24.32 13.62
C GLU A 205 -28.80 25.44 13.66
N ALA A 206 -27.95 25.47 14.69
CA ALA A 206 -26.89 26.46 14.82
C ALA A 206 -25.79 26.28 13.76
N GLU A 207 -25.39 25.04 13.48
CA GLU A 207 -24.40 24.71 12.46
C GLU A 207 -24.93 25.04 11.06
N GLN A 208 -26.21 24.73 10.80
CA GLN A 208 -26.86 25.06 9.53
C GLN A 208 -26.92 26.58 9.32
N GLN A 209 -27.33 27.35 10.33
CA GLN A 209 -27.36 28.82 10.24
C GLN A 209 -25.97 29.41 9.99
N GLN A 210 -24.92 28.86 10.61
CA GLN A 210 -23.56 29.30 10.38
C GLN A 210 -23.11 29.01 8.94
N LEU A 211 -23.43 27.83 8.41
CA LEU A 211 -23.10 27.48 7.04
C LEU A 211 -23.86 28.36 6.03
N ASP A 212 -25.16 28.58 6.24
CA ASP A 212 -26.00 29.43 5.38
C ASP A 212 -25.52 30.89 5.37
N ALA A 213 -25.13 31.42 6.53
CA ALA A 213 -24.58 32.78 6.64
C ALA A 213 -23.22 32.92 5.91
N LEU A 214 -22.39 31.86 5.95
CA LEU A 214 -21.13 31.82 5.21
C LEU A 214 -21.36 31.66 3.70
N GLU A 215 -22.33 30.87 3.28
CA GLU A 215 -22.66 30.69 1.86
C GLU A 215 -23.01 32.04 1.21
N LEU A 216 -23.74 32.90 1.93
CA LEU A 216 -24.12 34.24 1.48
C LEU A 216 -22.96 35.24 1.44
N SER A 217 -21.97 35.10 2.32
CA SER A 217 -20.90 36.10 2.51
C SER A 217 -19.55 35.70 1.87
N ASN A 218 -19.21 34.41 1.91
CA ASN A 218 -18.00 33.83 1.35
C ASN A 218 -18.22 32.34 0.98
N PRO A 219 -18.69 32.06 -0.25
CA PRO A 219 -18.98 30.70 -0.72
C PRO A 219 -17.78 29.74 -0.63
N ALA A 220 -16.55 30.24 -0.80
CA ALA A 220 -15.35 29.40 -0.71
C ALA A 220 -15.11 28.90 0.72
N ALA A 221 -15.32 29.77 1.72
CA ALA A 221 -15.22 29.39 3.12
C ALA A 221 -16.36 28.44 3.53
N ALA A 222 -17.56 28.62 2.99
CA ALA A 222 -18.68 27.71 3.21
C ALA A 222 -18.40 26.32 2.62
N ALA A 223 -17.87 26.23 1.39
CA ALA A 223 -17.45 24.97 0.79
C ALA A 223 -16.39 24.26 1.66
N GLN A 224 -15.39 24.98 2.16
CA GLN A 224 -14.38 24.40 3.05
C GLN A 224 -14.99 23.92 4.37
N LEU A 225 -15.89 24.70 4.99
CA LEU A 225 -16.56 24.30 6.23
C LEU A 225 -17.45 23.07 6.03
N SER A 226 -18.10 22.94 4.86
CA SER A 226 -18.89 21.75 4.52
C SER A 226 -18.03 20.48 4.47
N LEU A 227 -16.79 20.59 3.95
CA LEU A 227 -15.82 19.49 3.98
C LEU A 227 -15.38 19.16 5.41
N HIS A 228 -15.13 20.17 6.25
CA HIS A 228 -14.80 19.93 7.66
C HIS A 228 -15.96 19.28 8.42
N ALA A 229 -17.21 19.65 8.13
CA ALA A 229 -18.37 19.01 8.74
C ALA A 229 -18.44 17.53 8.34
N LYS A 230 -18.22 17.19 7.07
CA LYS A 230 -18.13 15.78 6.64
C LYS A 230 -17.02 15.02 7.39
N LEU A 231 -15.85 15.63 7.58
CA LEU A 231 -14.75 15.03 8.34
C LEU A 231 -15.07 14.87 9.83
N LEU A 232 -15.76 15.86 10.44
CA LEU A 232 -16.18 15.80 11.83
C LEU A 232 -17.04 14.58 12.12
N HIS A 233 -17.92 14.24 11.16
CA HIS A 233 -18.85 13.12 11.24
C HIS A 233 -18.35 11.84 10.53
N ALA A 234 -17.11 11.82 10.03
CA ALA A 234 -16.57 10.70 9.25
C ALA A 234 -16.51 9.38 10.01
N LEU A 235 -16.43 9.44 11.35
CA LEU A 235 -16.27 8.27 12.21
C LEU A 235 -17.53 7.95 13.04
N ASP A 236 -18.65 8.64 12.81
CA ASP A 236 -19.87 8.47 13.61
C ASP A 236 -20.45 7.06 13.51
N ALA A 237 -20.39 6.46 12.31
CA ALA A 237 -20.96 5.14 12.05
C ALA A 237 -20.01 3.98 12.37
N SER A 238 -18.71 4.14 12.08
CA SER A 238 -17.71 3.06 12.15
C SER A 238 -16.71 3.18 13.31
N GLY A 239 -16.62 4.33 13.98
CA GLY A 239 -15.59 4.61 14.96
C GLY A 239 -14.17 4.63 14.38
N ILE A 240 -13.17 4.51 15.25
CA ILE A 240 -11.73 4.57 14.92
C ILE A 240 -11.17 3.16 14.60
N ALA A 241 -11.97 2.11 14.76
CA ALA A 241 -11.55 0.74 14.47
C ALA A 241 -11.49 0.50 12.96
N THR A 242 -10.49 -0.27 12.55
CA THR A 242 -10.35 -0.74 11.18
C THR A 242 -11.44 -1.75 10.83
N ARG A 243 -11.75 -1.86 9.53
CA ARG A 243 -12.77 -2.79 8.99
C ARG A 243 -12.17 -4.02 8.31
N ASN A 244 -10.85 -4.10 8.23
CA ASN A 244 -10.17 -5.14 7.46
C ASN A 244 -10.44 -6.51 8.08
N LEU A 245 -10.77 -7.48 7.23
CA LEU A 245 -10.80 -8.88 7.63
C LEU A 245 -9.37 -9.43 7.62
N ALA A 246 -9.10 -10.45 8.45
CA ALA A 246 -7.76 -11.00 8.60
C ALA A 246 -7.16 -11.53 7.29
N ASP A 247 -8.01 -12.06 6.41
CA ASP A 247 -7.69 -12.53 5.06
C ASP A 247 -7.54 -11.41 4.02
N GLU A 248 -7.99 -10.20 4.32
CA GLU A 248 -7.91 -9.01 3.44
C GLU A 248 -6.78 -8.05 3.85
N LEU A 249 -6.05 -8.33 4.94
CA LEU A 249 -5.00 -7.46 5.46
C LEU A 249 -3.86 -7.21 4.48
N GLU A 250 -3.50 -8.24 3.70
CA GLU A 250 -2.46 -8.11 2.67
C GLU A 250 -2.90 -7.14 1.58
N ASP A 251 -4.12 -7.31 1.08
CA ASP A 251 -4.72 -6.48 0.05
C ASP A 251 -4.84 -5.03 0.51
N GLY A 252 -5.33 -4.83 1.74
CA GLY A 252 -5.45 -3.52 2.37
C GLY A 252 -4.11 -2.83 2.63
N ALA A 253 -3.01 -3.58 2.72
CA ALA A 253 -1.67 -3.04 2.88
C ALA A 253 -0.99 -2.66 1.56
N ARG A 254 -1.41 -3.21 0.41
CA ARG A 254 -0.73 -2.98 -0.86
C ARG A 254 -0.87 -1.53 -1.35
N LEU A 255 0.25 -0.96 -1.76
CA LEU A 255 0.30 0.28 -2.53
C LEU A 255 0.39 -0.05 -4.02
N LEU A 256 -0.61 0.38 -4.80
CA LEU A 256 -0.57 0.30 -6.26
C LEU A 256 0.56 1.17 -6.83
N LEU A 257 1.36 0.62 -7.75
CA LEU A 257 2.41 1.34 -8.46
C LEU A 257 2.09 1.57 -9.93
N ALA A 258 1.54 0.56 -10.62
CA ALA A 258 1.15 0.66 -12.03
C ALA A 258 0.14 -0.42 -12.41
N HIS A 259 -0.65 -0.14 -13.45
CA HIS A 259 -1.33 -1.17 -14.23
C HIS A 259 -0.53 -1.47 -15.50
N ILE A 260 -0.42 -2.75 -15.82
CA ILE A 260 0.20 -3.26 -17.03
C ILE A 260 -0.87 -3.98 -17.82
N SER A 261 -1.03 -3.64 -19.10
CA SER A 261 -1.85 -4.42 -20.02
C SER A 261 -0.95 -5.12 -21.04
N ILE A 262 -1.27 -6.38 -21.34
CA ILE A 262 -0.59 -7.21 -22.33
C ILE A 262 -1.63 -7.67 -23.34
N SER A 263 -1.47 -7.31 -24.61
CA SER A 263 -2.36 -7.80 -25.67
C SER A 263 -2.14 -9.29 -25.93
N THR A 264 -3.18 -10.08 -25.68
CA THR A 264 -3.18 -11.52 -25.87
C THR A 264 -4.60 -12.03 -26.08
N SER A 265 -4.79 -12.95 -27.02
CA SER A 265 -6.06 -13.65 -27.24
C SER A 265 -6.13 -15.01 -26.52
N ASP A 266 -5.00 -15.48 -25.98
CA ASP A 266 -4.87 -16.75 -25.27
C ASP A 266 -3.91 -16.61 -24.09
N VAL A 267 -4.40 -16.81 -22.88
CA VAL A 267 -3.61 -16.73 -21.64
C VAL A 267 -2.57 -17.85 -21.51
N ASN A 268 -2.75 -18.97 -22.23
CA ASN A 268 -1.80 -20.09 -22.23
C ASN A 268 -0.64 -19.88 -23.22
N ASN A 269 -0.78 -18.93 -24.15
CA ASN A 269 0.20 -18.67 -25.19
C ASN A 269 0.44 -17.16 -25.36
N ILE A 270 0.80 -16.52 -24.25
CA ILE A 270 1.09 -15.08 -24.22
C ILE A 270 2.43 -14.83 -24.92
N VAL A 271 2.44 -13.94 -25.90
CA VAL A 271 3.67 -13.44 -26.53
C VAL A 271 4.16 -12.22 -25.75
N VAL A 272 5.36 -12.31 -25.16
CA VAL A 272 5.96 -11.22 -24.38
C VAL A 272 6.76 -10.35 -25.34
N ASN A 273 6.18 -9.19 -25.66
CA ASN A 273 6.77 -8.23 -26.59
C ASN A 273 6.43 -6.80 -26.13
N PRO A 274 7.39 -5.86 -26.11
CA PRO A 274 7.16 -4.49 -25.66
C PRO A 274 6.08 -3.76 -26.46
N GLU A 275 5.90 -4.08 -27.75
CA GLU A 275 4.86 -3.48 -28.60
C GLU A 275 3.44 -3.93 -28.22
N ARG A 276 3.31 -5.03 -27.47
CA ARG A 276 2.03 -5.53 -26.92
C ARG A 276 1.77 -5.10 -25.50
N ILE A 277 2.73 -4.43 -24.85
CA ILE A 277 2.67 -4.11 -23.43
C ILE A 277 2.47 -2.61 -23.26
N SER A 278 1.51 -2.22 -22.43
CA SER A 278 1.33 -0.84 -21.99
C SER A 278 1.46 -0.75 -20.48
N ILE A 279 2.11 0.30 -19.98
CA ILE A 279 2.32 0.54 -18.54
C ILE A 279 1.73 1.91 -18.19
N ASN A 280 0.74 1.91 -17.30
CA ASN A 280 0.16 3.12 -16.76
C ASN A 280 0.59 3.31 -15.30
N ASN A 281 1.49 4.26 -15.07
CA ASN A 281 1.98 4.63 -13.73
C ASN A 281 1.08 5.66 -13.02
N LEU A 282 0.11 6.28 -13.69
CA LEU A 282 -0.65 7.40 -13.15
C LEU A 282 -1.94 6.99 -12.43
N VAL A 283 -2.30 5.70 -12.49
CA VAL A 283 -3.44 5.13 -11.75
C VAL A 283 -3.20 5.04 -10.24
N ARG A 284 -1.96 5.18 -9.80
CA ARG A 284 -1.60 5.04 -8.38
C ARG A 284 -2.00 6.25 -7.55
N PRO A 285 -2.24 6.05 -6.25
CA PRO A 285 -2.37 7.17 -5.32
C PRO A 285 -1.03 7.87 -5.08
N PHE A 286 -1.08 9.19 -5.00
CA PHE A 286 0.07 10.04 -4.72
C PHE A 286 -0.10 10.77 -3.39
N LEU A 287 0.98 10.80 -2.61
CA LEU A 287 1.08 11.65 -1.44
C LEU A 287 1.77 12.95 -1.84
N SER A 288 1.18 14.08 -1.46
CA SER A 288 1.80 15.38 -1.69
C SER A 288 1.39 16.37 -0.61
N THR A 289 2.31 17.26 -0.27
CA THR A 289 2.04 18.41 0.59
C THR A 289 1.64 19.62 -0.27
N ALA A 290 0.84 20.52 0.30
CA ALA A 290 0.46 21.76 -0.38
C ALA A 290 1.68 22.57 -0.86
N SER A 291 2.78 22.57 -0.08
CA SER A 291 4.03 23.23 -0.47
C SER A 291 4.72 22.56 -1.65
N GLN A 292 4.70 21.23 -1.76
CA GLN A 292 5.24 20.50 -2.91
C GLN A 292 4.42 20.80 -4.18
N LEU A 293 3.09 20.74 -4.10
CA LEU A 293 2.23 21.06 -5.24
C LEU A 293 2.40 22.52 -5.69
N ALA A 294 2.45 23.46 -4.74
CA ALA A 294 2.68 24.87 -5.04
C ALA A 294 4.08 25.12 -5.63
N TRP A 295 5.07 24.28 -5.31
CA TRP A 295 6.38 24.35 -5.92
C TRP A 295 6.38 23.78 -7.35
N LEU A 296 5.77 22.61 -7.58
CA LEU A 296 5.63 22.01 -8.91
C LEU A 296 4.86 22.92 -9.87
N ASN A 297 3.77 23.54 -9.40
CA ASN A 297 2.97 24.45 -10.22
C ASN A 297 3.71 25.74 -10.62
N ARG A 298 4.82 26.07 -9.95
CA ARG A 298 5.67 27.23 -10.29
C ARG A 298 6.82 26.87 -11.22
N GLN A 299 7.03 25.58 -11.52
CA GLN A 299 8.06 25.19 -12.46
C GLN A 299 7.67 25.61 -13.89
N PRO A 300 8.65 26.07 -14.69
CA PRO A 300 8.41 26.46 -16.07
C PRO A 300 8.08 25.28 -16.98
#